data_AF-A0A5C0E1N7-F1
#
_entry.id   AF-A0A5C0E1N7-F1
#
_cell.length_a   1.000
_cell.length_b   1.000
_cell.length_c   1.000
_cell.angle_alpha   90.00
_cell.angle_beta   90.00
_cell.angle_gamma   90.00
#
_symmetry.space_group_name_H-M   'P 1'
#
loop_
_entity.id
_entity.type
_entity.pdbx_description
1 polymer ?
#
loop_
_entity_poly.entity_id
_entity_poly.type
_entity_poly.pdbx_seq_one_letter_code
_entity_poly.pdbx_strand_id
1 'polypeptide(L)'
;MSITSTTISNWDQLLESARQNTPARRVKRPGQAPSTAPIPSSLHKLSPERKPPILLYRDSNSWCPFCERVWFALEEKQIPFETEFIDLSNKPKWYTDLVPTTLVPAANIEGKFIYESKDILLELEEHFGETLLPENPEENALARQWVEDAETNGFRDIAYKFLRQPPEDAKELANLEAEFEAKLDEIEKTLGRYSKPYFLSTFSLVDIMYSPHLDRLAANLPVYRGYHIKGNPRFPLINVWFAALKKLLIIYFYAVDLA
;
A
#
# COMPACT_ATOMS: atom_id res chain seq x y z
N MET A 1 20.92 -18.73 -4.45
CA MET A 1 21.57 -18.24 -3.23
C MET A 1 21.13 -19.13 -2.09
N SER A 2 22.06 -19.81 -1.44
CA SER A 2 21.77 -20.70 -0.32
C SER A 2 21.44 -19.84 0.90
N ILE A 3 20.22 -19.96 1.43
CA ILE A 3 19.87 -19.32 2.71
C ILE A 3 20.46 -20.21 3.78
N THR A 4 21.65 -19.86 4.28
CA THR A 4 22.18 -20.45 5.51
C THR A 4 21.21 -20.16 6.64
N SER A 5 20.59 -21.21 7.17
CA SER A 5 19.71 -21.16 8.34
C SER A 5 20.54 -20.79 9.57
N THR A 6 20.78 -19.51 9.78
CA THR A 6 21.27 -18.98 11.05
C THR A 6 20.08 -18.93 12.00
N THR A 7 19.99 -19.90 12.91
CA THR A 7 18.95 -19.96 13.92
C THR A 7 19.14 -18.77 14.87
N ILE A 8 18.26 -17.78 14.78
CA ILE A 8 18.27 -16.62 15.67
C ILE A 8 17.80 -17.08 17.05
N SER A 9 18.69 -17.07 18.04
CA SER A 9 18.46 -17.68 19.35
C SER A 9 18.06 -16.68 20.44
N ASN A 10 18.21 -15.37 20.20
CA ASN A 10 17.82 -14.32 21.15
C ASN A 10 17.52 -12.98 20.46
N TRP A 11 16.97 -12.04 21.23
CA TRP A 11 16.56 -10.71 20.76
C TRP A 11 17.74 -9.87 20.25
N ASP A 12 18.93 -9.99 20.83
CA ASP A 12 20.10 -9.22 20.40
C ASP A 12 20.60 -9.68 19.03
N GLN A 13 20.62 -10.99 18.78
CA GLN A 13 20.93 -11.57 17.47
C GLN A 13 19.90 -11.17 16.41
N LEU A 14 18.61 -11.13 16.78
CA LEU A 14 17.56 -10.65 15.88
C LEU A 14 17.76 -9.17 15.55
N LEU A 15 18.06 -8.35 16.56
CA LEU A 15 18.25 -6.92 16.40
C LEU A 15 19.46 -6.61 15.53
N GLU A 16 20.56 -7.33 15.73
CA GLU A 16 21.78 -7.18 14.93
C GLU A 16 21.57 -7.65 13.49
N SER A 17 20.91 -8.80 13.30
CA SER A 17 20.53 -9.26 11.96
C SER A 17 19.59 -8.28 11.27
N ALA A 18 18.61 -7.73 11.99
CA ALA A 18 17.72 -6.72 11.46
C ALA A 18 18.48 -5.44 11.08
N ARG A 19 19.42 -4.96 11.89
CA ARG A 19 20.27 -3.79 11.57
C ARG A 19 21.12 -4.01 10.33
N GLN A 20 21.69 -5.20 10.17
CA GLN A 20 22.57 -5.53 9.04
C GLN A 20 21.80 -5.76 7.74
N ASN A 21 20.54 -6.21 7.81
CA ASN A 21 19.75 -6.62 6.65
C ASN A 21 18.55 -5.71 6.37
N THR A 22 18.29 -4.70 7.21
CA THR A 22 17.21 -3.72 7.03
C THR A 22 17.83 -2.34 6.80
N PRO A 23 17.85 -1.84 5.56
CA PRO A 23 18.31 -0.47 5.26
C PRO A 23 17.45 0.61 5.95
N ALA A 24 16.20 0.29 6.32
CA ALA A 24 15.29 1.25 6.93
C ALA A 24 15.77 1.69 8.33
N ARG A 25 16.38 2.88 8.42
CA ARG A 25 16.60 3.62 9.67
C ARG A 25 15.25 3.91 10.34
N ARG A 26 14.78 3.00 11.19
CA ARG A 26 13.66 3.24 12.11
C ARG A 26 14.16 4.11 13.26
N VAL A 27 13.95 5.41 13.18
CA VAL A 27 14.31 6.35 14.25
C VAL A 27 13.12 6.49 15.21
N LYS A 28 13.34 6.27 16.51
CA LYS A 28 12.35 6.62 17.54
C LYS A 28 12.24 8.15 17.58
N ARG A 29 11.10 8.68 17.13
CA ARG A 29 10.82 10.13 17.14
C ARG A 29 10.78 10.65 18.58
N PRO A 30 11.58 11.65 18.98
CA PRO A 30 11.56 12.18 20.34
C PRO A 30 10.17 12.70 20.73
N GLY A 31 9.65 12.29 21.88
CA GLY A 31 8.34 12.75 22.38
C GLY A 31 7.11 12.11 21.73
N GLN A 32 7.27 11.19 20.77
CA GLN A 32 6.15 10.48 20.12
C GLN A 32 6.13 8.99 20.49
N ALA A 33 4.95 8.37 20.40
CA ALA A 33 4.81 6.93 20.55
C ALA A 33 5.66 6.19 19.51
N PRO A 34 6.24 5.01 19.84
CA PRO A 34 6.93 4.19 18.86
C PRO A 34 6.04 3.94 17.63
N SER A 35 6.57 4.22 16.46
CA SER A 35 5.90 4.02 15.17
C SER A 35 6.79 3.20 14.26
N THR A 36 6.20 2.25 13.54
CA THR A 36 6.87 1.51 12.47
C THR A 36 6.71 2.17 11.10
N ALA A 37 6.00 3.30 11.04
CA ALA A 37 5.79 4.01 9.79
C ALA A 37 7.07 4.69 9.31
N PRO A 38 7.41 4.59 8.01
CA PRO A 38 8.61 5.19 7.46
C PRO A 38 8.56 6.73 7.55
N ILE A 39 9.74 7.33 7.60
CA ILE A 39 9.89 8.79 7.48
C ILE A 39 9.77 9.13 5.98
N PRO A 40 9.01 10.18 5.62
CA PRO A 40 8.88 10.60 4.24
C PRO A 40 10.24 10.84 3.57
N SER A 41 10.52 10.17 2.46
CA SER A 41 11.86 10.24 1.83
C SER A 41 12.16 11.62 1.25
N SER A 42 11.14 12.35 0.80
CA SER A 42 11.21 13.63 0.10
C SER A 42 11.40 14.86 0.99
N LEU A 43 11.39 14.73 2.32
CA LEU A 43 11.51 15.87 3.24
C LEU A 43 12.82 16.66 3.05
N HIS A 44 13.92 15.98 2.69
CA HIS A 44 15.21 16.62 2.43
C HIS A 44 15.20 17.56 1.21
N LYS A 45 14.19 17.47 0.33
CA LYS A 45 14.03 18.32 -0.85
C LYS A 45 13.47 19.71 -0.49
N LEU A 46 12.91 19.87 0.71
CA LEU A 46 12.44 21.16 1.19
C LEU A 46 13.58 21.95 1.84
N SER A 47 13.56 23.27 1.66
CA SER A 47 14.37 24.14 2.50
C SER A 47 13.93 24.00 3.96
N PRO A 48 14.83 24.11 4.95
CA PRO A 48 14.51 23.95 6.37
C PRO A 48 13.37 24.85 6.89
N GLU A 49 13.11 25.95 6.19
CA GLU A 49 12.11 26.96 6.55
C GLU A 49 10.73 26.69 5.94
N ARG A 50 10.63 25.77 4.96
CA ARG A 50 9.39 25.51 4.22
C ARG A 50 8.66 24.30 4.78
N LYS A 51 7.41 24.52 5.21
CA LYS A 51 6.53 23.43 5.62
C LYS A 51 6.14 22.56 4.41
N PRO A 52 6.02 21.23 4.58
CA PRO A 52 5.50 20.38 3.53
C PRO A 52 4.07 20.79 3.10
N PRO A 53 3.74 20.69 1.80
CA PRO A 53 2.43 21.06 1.27
C PRO A 53 1.29 20.15 1.76
N ILE A 54 1.63 18.98 2.32
CA ILE A 54 0.68 17.94 2.69
C ILE A 54 0.90 17.51 4.13
N LEU A 55 -0.18 17.47 4.91
CA LEU A 55 -0.25 16.78 6.20
C LEU A 55 -1.14 15.54 6.06
N LEU A 56 -0.54 14.35 6.15
CA LEU A 56 -1.22 13.06 6.07
C LEU A 56 -1.58 12.54 7.46
N TYR A 57 -2.87 12.33 7.71
CA TYR A 57 -3.37 11.66 8.91
C TYR A 57 -3.44 10.15 8.64
N ARG A 58 -2.65 9.36 9.36
CA ARG A 58 -2.57 7.90 9.15
C ARG A 58 -2.32 7.13 10.44
N ASP A 59 -2.39 5.80 10.36
CA ASP A 59 -2.11 4.92 11.48
C ASP A 59 -0.61 4.85 11.81
N SER A 60 -0.29 4.62 13.08
CA SER A 60 1.08 4.58 13.60
C SER A 60 1.87 3.33 13.17
N ASN A 61 1.19 2.24 12.84
CA ASN A 61 1.81 0.92 12.62
C ASN A 61 1.94 0.54 11.14
N SER A 62 1.46 1.38 10.21
CA SER A 62 1.38 1.10 8.77
C SER A 62 0.61 -0.18 8.43
N TRP A 63 -0.40 -0.50 9.23
CA TRP A 63 -1.29 -1.63 9.00
C TRP A 63 -2.45 -1.26 8.09
N CYS A 64 -2.83 0.01 8.00
CA CYS A 64 -3.93 0.44 7.17
C CYS A 64 -3.57 0.40 5.67
N PRO A 65 -4.19 -0.51 4.87
CA PRO A 65 -3.93 -0.57 3.43
C PRO A 65 -4.34 0.71 2.70
N PHE A 66 -5.38 1.40 3.18
CA PHE A 66 -5.85 2.65 2.59
C PHE A 66 -4.85 3.80 2.82
N CYS A 67 -4.23 3.87 4.01
CA CYS A 67 -3.16 4.82 4.27
C CYS A 67 -1.92 4.54 3.41
N GLU A 68 -1.64 3.26 3.17
CA GLU A 68 -0.52 2.85 2.31
C GLU A 68 -0.71 3.29 0.86
N ARG A 69 -1.94 3.31 0.34
CA ARG A 69 -2.22 3.85 -1.01
C ARG A 69 -1.69 5.28 -1.16
N VAL A 70 -2.12 6.16 -0.25
CA VAL A 70 -1.72 7.58 -0.26
C VAL A 70 -0.22 7.72 -0.02
N TRP A 71 0.32 6.99 0.96
CA TRP A 71 1.75 7.01 1.24
C TRP A 71 2.58 6.58 0.03
N PHE A 72 2.19 5.50 -0.65
CA PHE A 72 2.87 5.01 -1.85
C PHE A 72 2.88 6.10 -2.93
N ALA A 73 1.72 6.70 -3.25
CA ALA A 73 1.68 7.75 -4.26
C ALA A 73 2.55 8.98 -3.90
N LEU A 74 2.59 9.38 -2.62
CA LEU A 74 3.44 10.49 -2.17
C LEU A 74 4.93 10.18 -2.33
N GLU A 75 5.35 8.96 -1.98
CA GLU A 75 6.74 8.52 -2.18
C GLU A 75 7.07 8.39 -3.67
N GLU A 76 6.18 7.80 -4.47
CA GLU A 76 6.38 7.62 -5.91
C GLU A 76 6.56 8.97 -6.61
N LYS A 77 5.66 9.90 -6.34
CA LYS A 77 5.69 11.27 -6.88
C LYS A 77 6.73 12.16 -6.18
N GLN A 78 7.41 11.63 -5.16
CA GLN A 78 8.43 12.33 -4.39
C GLN A 78 7.94 13.66 -3.80
N ILE A 79 6.66 13.73 -3.43
CA ILE A 79 6.04 14.93 -2.85
C ILE A 79 6.44 14.99 -1.38
N PRO A 80 6.98 16.11 -0.86
CA PRO A 80 7.21 16.28 0.56
C PRO A 80 5.90 16.29 1.36
N PHE A 81 5.83 15.55 2.47
CA PHE A 81 4.65 15.53 3.35
C PHE A 81 5.04 15.36 4.82
N GLU A 82 4.20 15.85 5.73
CA GLU A 82 4.24 15.51 7.15
C GLU A 82 3.21 14.43 7.47
N THR A 83 3.36 13.80 8.64
CA THR A 83 2.42 12.78 9.11
C THR A 83 1.96 13.10 10.52
N GLU A 84 0.65 13.12 10.70
CA GLU A 84 -0.01 13.07 12.01
C GLU A 84 -0.51 11.63 12.26
N PHE A 85 -0.19 11.07 13.42
CA PHE A 85 -0.52 9.69 13.72
C PHE A 85 -1.80 9.57 14.55
N ILE A 86 -2.73 8.77 14.04
CA ILE A 86 -4.01 8.50 14.67
C ILE A 86 -3.97 7.11 15.29
N ASP A 87 -4.16 7.02 16.61
CA ASP A 87 -4.41 5.76 17.29
C ASP A 87 -5.78 5.22 16.85
N LEU A 88 -5.78 4.10 16.11
CA LEU A 88 -7.02 3.55 15.58
C LEU A 88 -7.93 2.95 16.66
N SER A 89 -7.36 2.52 17.79
CA SER A 89 -8.07 1.92 18.92
C SER A 89 -8.66 2.97 19.84
N ASN A 90 -7.98 4.11 19.98
CA ASN A 90 -8.41 5.24 20.80
C ASN A 90 -8.25 6.56 20.03
N LYS A 91 -9.12 6.76 19.03
CA LYS A 91 -9.04 7.95 18.16
C LYS A 91 -9.27 9.22 18.97
N PRO A 92 -8.42 10.24 18.84
CA PRO A 92 -8.58 11.47 19.60
C PRO A 92 -9.81 12.24 19.11
N LYS A 93 -10.55 12.87 20.04
CA LYS A 93 -11.81 13.57 19.74
C LYS A 93 -11.66 14.63 18.64
N TRP A 94 -10.56 15.38 18.65
CA TRP A 94 -10.32 16.41 17.63
C TRP A 94 -10.27 15.82 16.20
N TYR A 95 -9.82 14.58 16.03
CA TYR A 95 -9.76 13.92 14.73
C TYR A 95 -11.14 13.44 14.29
N THR A 96 -11.91 12.85 15.20
CA THR A 96 -13.28 12.39 14.90
C THR A 96 -14.24 13.54 14.66
N ASP A 97 -13.99 14.71 15.27
CA ASP A 97 -14.73 15.94 14.99
C ASP A 97 -14.36 16.53 13.62
N LEU A 98 -13.14 16.27 13.15
CA LEU A 98 -12.62 16.75 11.86
C LEU A 98 -13.00 15.83 10.68
N VAL A 99 -12.99 14.51 10.86
CA VAL A 99 -13.26 13.51 9.81
C VAL A 99 -14.61 12.84 10.04
N PRO A 100 -15.65 13.11 9.22
CA PRO A 100 -16.99 12.56 9.42
C PRO A 100 -17.05 11.03 9.47
N THR A 101 -16.21 10.35 8.68
CA THR A 101 -16.15 8.88 8.68
C THR A 101 -15.39 8.32 9.86
N THR A 102 -14.63 9.15 10.57
CA THR A 102 -13.66 8.79 11.62
C THR A 102 -12.52 7.86 11.17
N LEU A 103 -12.47 7.52 9.88
CA LEU A 103 -11.49 6.61 9.31
C LEU A 103 -10.21 7.35 8.90
N VAL A 104 -9.15 6.59 8.67
CA VAL A 104 -7.91 7.04 8.02
C VAL A 104 -7.80 6.35 6.66
N PRO A 105 -7.14 6.96 5.65
CA PRO A 105 -6.44 8.24 5.70
C PRO A 105 -7.36 9.46 5.58
N ALA A 106 -6.85 10.58 6.09
CA ALA A 106 -7.28 11.92 5.70
C ALA A 106 -6.03 12.76 5.38
N ALA A 107 -6.18 13.84 4.63
CA ALA A 107 -5.08 14.72 4.26
C ALA A 107 -5.52 16.19 4.28
N ASN A 108 -4.64 17.07 4.75
CA ASN A 108 -4.70 18.48 4.41
C ASN A 108 -3.69 18.73 3.28
N ILE A 109 -4.19 19.14 2.12
CA ILE A 109 -3.42 19.40 0.91
C ILE A 109 -3.52 20.90 0.63
N GLU A 110 -2.46 21.64 0.94
CA GLU A 110 -2.39 23.11 0.78
C GLU A 110 -3.61 23.87 1.35
N GLY A 111 -4.13 23.41 2.50
CA GLY A 111 -5.30 24.00 3.17
C GLY A 111 -6.63 23.33 2.83
N LYS A 112 -6.71 22.51 1.77
CA LYS A 112 -7.90 21.74 1.42
C LYS A 112 -7.91 20.42 2.19
N PHE A 113 -8.95 20.19 2.98
CA PHE A 113 -9.10 18.96 3.75
C PHE A 113 -9.87 17.90 2.96
N ILE A 114 -9.29 16.71 2.84
CA ILE A 114 -9.82 15.59 2.05
C ILE A 114 -9.69 14.30 2.86
N TYR A 115 -10.69 13.44 2.76
CA TYR A 115 -10.69 12.10 3.35
C TYR A 115 -11.11 11.09 2.27
N GLU A 116 -10.98 9.79 2.56
CA GLU A 116 -10.99 8.68 1.60
C GLU A 116 -9.71 8.56 0.78
N SER A 117 -9.08 7.38 0.78
CA SER A 117 -7.78 7.19 0.13
C SER A 117 -7.83 7.47 -1.37
N LYS A 118 -8.93 7.11 -2.04
CA LYS A 118 -9.12 7.27 -3.48
C LYS A 118 -9.22 8.77 -3.84
N ASP A 119 -10.03 9.52 -3.10
CA ASP A 119 -10.23 10.94 -3.36
C ASP A 119 -8.96 11.75 -3.07
N ILE A 120 -8.20 11.37 -2.04
CA ILE A 120 -6.86 11.93 -1.79
C ILE A 120 -5.93 11.66 -2.97
N LEU A 121 -5.88 10.42 -3.49
CA LEU A 121 -5.05 10.10 -4.66
C LEU A 121 -5.42 10.95 -5.87
N LEU A 122 -6.72 11.09 -6.17
CA LEU A 122 -7.18 11.90 -7.30
C LEU A 122 -6.85 13.39 -7.13
N GLU A 123 -6.94 13.93 -5.91
CA GLU A 123 -6.50 15.30 -5.64
C GLU A 123 -5.01 15.49 -5.91
N LEU A 124 -4.17 14.54 -5.51
CA LEU A 124 -2.72 14.60 -5.75
C LEU A 124 -2.39 14.67 -7.24
N GLU A 125 -3.19 13.99 -8.08
CA GLU A 125 -3.03 14.02 -9.53
C GLU A 125 -3.40 15.37 -10.15
N GLU A 126 -4.33 16.10 -9.56
CA GLU A 126 -4.74 17.42 -10.05
C GLU A 126 -3.74 18.54 -9.67
N HIS A 127 -3.01 18.38 -8.55
CA HIS A 127 -2.25 19.47 -7.95
C HIS A 127 -0.72 19.28 -7.96
N PHE A 128 -0.21 18.05 -8.11
CA PHE A 128 1.22 17.78 -7.97
C PHE A 128 1.82 17.05 -9.18
N GLY A 129 2.55 17.82 -9.99
CA GLY A 129 3.63 17.37 -10.87
C GLY A 129 3.26 16.25 -11.87
N GLU A 130 4.23 15.36 -12.12
CA GLU A 130 4.06 14.20 -13.00
C GLU A 130 2.95 13.29 -12.48
N THR A 131 2.05 12.89 -13.38
CA THR A 131 0.85 12.12 -13.06
C THR A 131 1.15 10.61 -13.03
N LEU A 132 0.51 9.90 -12.09
CA LEU A 132 0.40 8.44 -12.06
C LEU A 132 -0.83 7.95 -12.86
N LEU A 133 -1.30 8.75 -13.82
CA LEU A 133 -2.29 8.38 -14.82
C LEU A 133 -1.63 8.43 -16.20
N PRO A 134 -2.01 7.54 -17.13
CA PRO A 134 -1.46 7.54 -18.48
C PRO A 134 -1.67 8.87 -19.21
N GLU A 135 -0.70 9.27 -20.04
CA GLU A 135 -0.81 10.48 -20.88
C GLU A 135 -1.84 10.30 -22.01
N ASN A 136 -2.01 9.08 -22.53
CA ASN A 136 -2.99 8.79 -23.56
C ASN A 136 -4.42 9.03 -23.01
N PRO A 137 -5.25 9.87 -23.65
CA PRO A 137 -6.56 10.24 -23.09
C PRO A 137 -7.53 9.08 -22.88
N GLU A 138 -7.55 8.10 -23.78
CA GLU A 138 -8.44 6.93 -23.67
C GLU A 138 -8.00 6.02 -22.52
N GLU A 139 -6.69 5.80 -22.41
CA GLU A 139 -6.11 5.01 -21.32
C GLU A 139 -6.23 5.73 -19.97
N ASN A 140 -6.13 7.06 -19.95
CA ASN A 140 -6.37 7.89 -18.76
C ASN A 140 -7.81 7.74 -18.26
N ALA A 141 -8.78 7.85 -19.16
CA ALA A 141 -10.19 7.67 -18.83
C ALA A 141 -10.45 6.26 -18.28
N LEU A 142 -9.84 5.23 -18.88
CA LEU A 142 -9.91 3.86 -18.40
C LEU A 142 -9.27 3.71 -17.01
N ALA A 143 -8.11 4.34 -16.77
CA ALA A 143 -7.43 4.33 -15.48
C ALA A 143 -8.32 4.91 -14.38
N ARG A 144 -8.95 6.06 -14.64
CA ARG A 144 -9.89 6.69 -13.70
C ARG A 144 -11.10 5.80 -13.42
N GLN A 145 -11.66 5.19 -14.45
CA GLN A 145 -12.74 4.22 -14.28
C GLN A 145 -12.29 3.04 -13.40
N TRP A 146 -11.11 2.47 -13.64
CA TRP A 146 -10.62 1.34 -12.86
C TRP A 146 -10.24 1.69 -11.42
N VAL A 147 -9.84 2.94 -11.16
CA VAL A 147 -9.68 3.45 -9.79
C VAL A 147 -11.02 3.46 -9.06
N GLU A 148 -12.11 3.87 -9.72
CA GLU A 148 -13.46 3.79 -9.15
C GLU A 148 -13.94 2.34 -8.99
N ASP A 149 -13.76 1.51 -10.01
CA ASP A 149 -14.17 0.10 -10.00
C ASP A 149 -13.45 -0.68 -8.90
N ALA A 150 -12.19 -0.35 -8.57
CA ALA A 150 -11.44 -1.01 -7.51
C ALA A 150 -12.09 -0.87 -6.11
N GLU A 151 -12.95 0.13 -5.90
CA GLU A 151 -13.71 0.26 -4.65
C GLU A 151 -14.98 -0.59 -4.63
N THR A 152 -15.53 -0.94 -5.80
CA THR A 152 -16.89 -1.48 -5.94
C THR A 152 -16.97 -2.85 -6.61
N ASN A 153 -15.88 -3.33 -7.22
CA ASN A 153 -15.85 -4.60 -7.96
C ASN A 153 -15.89 -5.86 -7.08
N GLY A 154 -15.96 -5.71 -5.76
CA GLY A 154 -16.09 -6.79 -4.79
C GLY A 154 -14.82 -7.61 -4.52
N PHE A 155 -13.68 -7.31 -5.17
CA PHE A 155 -12.42 -8.04 -4.93
C PHE A 155 -12.03 -8.00 -3.45
N ARG A 156 -11.98 -6.81 -2.86
CA ARG A 156 -11.60 -6.62 -1.45
C ARG A 156 -12.51 -7.41 -0.53
N ASP A 157 -13.81 -7.32 -0.74
CA ASP A 157 -14.80 -7.92 0.14
C ASP A 157 -14.70 -9.45 0.11
N ILE A 158 -14.65 -10.05 -1.09
CA ILE A 158 -14.46 -11.50 -1.26
C ILE A 158 -13.12 -11.95 -0.68
N ALA A 159 -12.02 -11.24 -0.97
CA ALA A 159 -10.69 -11.64 -0.53
C ALA A 159 -10.54 -11.61 1.00
N TYR A 160 -11.06 -10.57 1.67
CA TYR A 160 -11.05 -10.52 3.13
C TYR A 160 -12.06 -11.46 3.77
N LYS A 161 -13.19 -11.75 3.10
CA LYS A 161 -14.12 -12.80 3.53
C LYS A 161 -13.44 -14.16 3.51
N PHE A 162 -12.78 -14.54 2.41
CA PHE A 162 -12.00 -15.77 2.32
C PHE A 162 -10.91 -15.81 3.41
N LEU A 163 -10.16 -14.73 3.61
CA LEU A 163 -9.10 -14.67 4.62
C LEU A 163 -9.61 -14.83 6.07
N ARG A 164 -10.71 -14.15 6.42
CA ARG A 164 -11.07 -13.93 7.84
C ARG A 164 -12.28 -14.72 8.30
N GLN A 165 -13.24 -15.01 7.43
CA GLN A 165 -14.47 -15.69 7.83
C GLN A 165 -14.16 -17.13 8.25
N PRO A 166 -14.46 -17.54 9.50
CA PRO A 166 -14.39 -18.95 9.87
C PRO A 166 -15.46 -19.72 9.08
N PRO A 167 -15.09 -20.72 8.26
CA PRO A 167 -16.07 -21.51 7.52
C PRO A 167 -16.81 -22.48 8.47
N GLU A 168 -18.10 -22.68 8.25
CA GLU A 168 -18.92 -23.66 8.98
C GLU A 168 -18.55 -25.10 8.59
N ASP A 169 -18.24 -25.32 7.31
CA ASP A 169 -17.85 -26.62 6.77
C ASP A 169 -16.85 -26.51 5.60
N ALA A 170 -16.39 -27.66 5.11
CA ALA A 170 -15.44 -27.74 4.01
C ALA A 170 -16.01 -27.23 2.67
N LYS A 171 -17.33 -27.28 2.48
CA LYS A 171 -17.99 -26.81 1.27
C LYS A 171 -18.02 -25.28 1.23
N GLU A 172 -18.32 -24.65 2.35
CA GLU A 172 -18.25 -23.19 2.46
C GLU A 172 -16.83 -22.68 2.24
N LEU A 173 -15.82 -23.34 2.82
CA LEU A 173 -14.42 -22.98 2.57
C LEU A 173 -14.06 -23.07 1.08
N ALA A 174 -14.44 -24.16 0.41
CA ALA A 174 -14.18 -24.33 -1.02
C ALA A 174 -14.89 -23.28 -1.88
N ASN A 175 -16.11 -22.86 -1.49
CA ASN A 175 -16.83 -21.80 -2.18
C ASN A 175 -16.14 -20.44 -2.01
N LEU A 176 -15.70 -20.10 -0.79
CA LEU A 176 -14.96 -18.86 -0.53
C LEU A 176 -13.63 -18.82 -1.31
N GLU A 177 -12.93 -19.95 -1.38
CA GLU A 177 -11.72 -20.08 -2.20
C GLU A 177 -12.04 -19.88 -3.68
N ALA A 178 -13.06 -20.56 -4.23
CA ALA A 178 -13.44 -20.42 -5.62
C ALA A 178 -13.88 -18.99 -6.00
N GLU A 179 -14.62 -18.31 -5.13
CA GLU A 179 -15.00 -16.90 -5.33
C GLU A 179 -13.76 -15.98 -5.34
N PHE A 180 -12.80 -16.23 -4.44
CA PHE A 180 -11.55 -15.48 -4.40
C PHE A 180 -10.69 -15.73 -5.65
N GLU A 181 -10.57 -16.99 -6.07
CA GLU A 181 -9.84 -17.37 -7.28
C GLU A 181 -10.46 -16.76 -8.55
N ALA A 182 -11.79 -16.69 -8.63
CA ALA A 182 -12.47 -16.01 -9.73
C ALA A 182 -12.08 -14.52 -9.80
N LYS A 183 -11.91 -13.85 -8.65
CA LYS A 183 -11.40 -12.48 -8.63
C LYS A 183 -9.92 -12.37 -8.99
N LEU A 184 -9.10 -13.36 -8.65
CA LEU A 184 -7.71 -13.40 -9.13
C LEU A 184 -7.65 -13.64 -10.65
N ASP A 185 -8.54 -14.46 -11.21
CA ASP A 185 -8.65 -14.66 -12.67
C ASP A 185 -9.05 -13.36 -13.38
N GLU A 186 -9.96 -12.56 -12.80
CA GLU A 186 -10.30 -11.21 -13.31
C GLU A 186 -9.07 -10.28 -13.35
N ILE A 187 -8.28 -10.27 -12.26
CA ILE A 187 -7.04 -9.47 -12.17
C ILE A 187 -6.00 -9.96 -13.18
N GLU A 188 -5.77 -11.26 -13.26
CA GLU A 188 -4.85 -11.90 -14.20
C GLU A 188 -5.20 -11.55 -15.65
N LYS A 189 -6.48 -11.65 -16.02
CA LYS A 189 -6.97 -11.23 -17.34
C LYS A 189 -6.74 -9.75 -17.61
N THR A 190 -6.90 -8.91 -16.60
CA THR A 190 -6.71 -7.45 -16.72
C THR A 190 -5.23 -7.11 -16.93
N LEU A 191 -4.33 -7.72 -16.16
CA LEU A 191 -2.87 -7.60 -16.35
C LEU A 191 -2.42 -8.08 -17.74
N GLY A 192 -3.15 -9.03 -18.35
CA GLY A 192 -2.86 -9.52 -19.70
C GLY A 192 -3.21 -8.55 -20.83
N ARG A 193 -3.83 -7.40 -20.56
CA ARG A 193 -4.19 -6.40 -21.59
C ARG A 193 -2.99 -5.65 -22.15
N TYR A 194 -1.91 -5.54 -21.38
CA TYR A 194 -0.70 -4.82 -21.75
C TYR A 194 0.50 -5.75 -21.69
N SER A 195 1.54 -5.46 -22.48
CA SER A 195 2.80 -6.23 -22.44
C SER A 195 3.67 -5.88 -21.24
N LYS A 196 3.33 -4.81 -20.52
CA LYS A 196 4.01 -4.31 -19.34
C LYS A 196 3.48 -5.01 -18.09
N PRO A 197 4.25 -5.07 -16.99
CA PRO A 197 3.89 -5.84 -15.82
C PRO A 197 2.88 -5.13 -14.90
N TYR A 198 2.13 -4.16 -15.41
CA TYR A 198 1.21 -3.30 -14.67
C TYR A 198 -0.21 -3.45 -15.23
N PHE A 199 -1.21 -2.92 -14.52
CA PHE A 199 -2.60 -2.94 -15.02
C PHE A 199 -2.75 -2.20 -16.35
N LEU A 200 -1.93 -1.17 -16.56
CA LEU A 200 -1.92 -0.31 -17.74
C LEU A 200 -0.55 -0.35 -18.44
N SER A 201 -0.39 0.46 -19.48
CA SER A 201 0.87 0.59 -20.24
C SER A 201 2.02 1.14 -19.40
N THR A 202 1.73 1.78 -18.27
CA THR A 202 2.68 2.31 -17.28
C THR A 202 2.17 2.03 -15.87
N PHE A 203 3.06 2.11 -14.88
CA PHE A 203 2.66 2.06 -13.47
C PHE A 203 1.72 3.23 -13.18
N SER A 204 0.62 2.96 -12.47
CA SER A 204 -0.45 3.94 -12.32
C SER A 204 -1.14 3.87 -10.96
N LEU A 205 -2.07 4.80 -10.70
CA LEU A 205 -2.97 4.74 -9.55
C LEU A 205 -3.73 3.40 -9.47
N VAL A 206 -4.01 2.73 -10.59
CA VAL A 206 -4.70 1.43 -10.57
C VAL A 206 -3.84 0.41 -9.81
N ASP A 207 -2.53 0.35 -10.06
CA ASP A 207 -1.62 -0.55 -9.33
C ASP A 207 -1.59 -0.22 -7.82
N ILE A 208 -1.62 1.07 -7.46
CA ILE A 208 -1.69 1.53 -6.07
C ILE A 208 -3.01 1.12 -5.40
N MET A 209 -4.13 1.11 -6.11
CA MET A 209 -5.43 0.70 -5.54
C MET A 209 -5.44 -0.76 -5.09
N TYR A 210 -4.74 -1.65 -5.80
CA TYR A 210 -4.70 -3.09 -5.50
C TYR A 210 -3.51 -3.51 -4.61
N SER A 211 -2.36 -2.86 -4.74
CA SER A 211 -1.10 -3.32 -4.12
C SER A 211 -1.15 -3.53 -2.61
N PRO A 212 -1.69 -2.61 -1.77
CA PRO A 212 -1.69 -2.82 -0.33
C PRO A 212 -2.55 -4.01 0.11
N HIS A 213 -3.63 -4.30 -0.62
CA HIS A 213 -4.52 -5.42 -0.32
C HIS A 213 -3.92 -6.73 -0.77
N LEU A 214 -3.44 -6.82 -2.01
CA LEU A 214 -2.82 -8.03 -2.55
C LEU A 214 -1.56 -8.43 -1.77
N ASP A 215 -0.73 -7.47 -1.34
CA ASP A 215 0.46 -7.78 -0.55
C ASP A 215 0.10 -8.34 0.84
N ARG A 216 -0.89 -7.74 1.52
CA ARG A 216 -1.41 -8.25 2.80
C ARG A 216 -2.03 -9.64 2.65
N LEU A 217 -2.82 -9.87 1.61
CA LEU A 217 -3.42 -11.19 1.34
C LEU A 217 -2.34 -12.24 1.09
N ALA A 218 -1.34 -11.91 0.25
CA ALA A 218 -0.22 -12.80 -0.03
C ALA A 218 0.62 -13.13 1.21
N ALA A 219 0.71 -12.22 2.19
CA ALA A 219 1.41 -12.46 3.45
C ALA A 219 0.58 -13.30 4.44
N ASN A 220 -0.75 -13.12 4.49
CA ASN A 220 -1.60 -13.73 5.51
C ASN A 220 -2.22 -15.06 5.08
N LEU A 221 -2.66 -15.21 3.83
CA LEU A 221 -3.34 -16.42 3.35
C LEU A 221 -2.54 -17.72 3.52
N PRO A 222 -1.19 -17.75 3.40
CA PRO A 222 -0.43 -18.97 3.70
C PRO A 222 -0.63 -19.46 5.14
N VAL A 223 -0.78 -18.55 6.09
CA VAL A 223 -0.94 -18.86 7.52
C VAL A 223 -2.38 -19.27 7.83
N TYR A 224 -3.36 -18.52 7.34
CA TYR A 224 -4.76 -18.72 7.73
C TYR A 224 -5.51 -19.72 6.85
N ARG A 225 -5.04 -19.96 5.62
CA ARG A 225 -5.73 -20.78 4.61
C ARG A 225 -4.82 -21.77 3.89
N GLY A 226 -3.50 -21.75 4.13
CA GLY A 226 -2.56 -22.55 3.33
C GLY A 226 -2.52 -22.15 1.86
N TYR A 227 -3.08 -20.98 1.51
CA TYR A 227 -3.24 -20.53 0.14
C TYR A 227 -2.13 -19.54 -0.22
N HIS A 228 -1.43 -19.78 -1.33
CA HIS A 228 -0.36 -18.92 -1.81
C HIS A 228 -0.78 -18.18 -3.09
N ILE A 229 -0.74 -16.85 -3.05
CA ILE A 229 -0.87 -16.01 -4.26
C ILE A 229 0.48 -15.94 -4.98
N LYS A 230 1.53 -15.53 -4.25
CA LYS A 230 2.90 -15.39 -4.78
C LYS A 230 3.49 -16.77 -5.09
N GLY A 231 4.03 -16.92 -6.29
CA GLY A 231 4.60 -18.16 -6.80
C GLY A 231 3.56 -19.17 -7.30
N ASN A 232 2.28 -18.82 -7.29
CA ASN A 232 1.23 -19.71 -7.78
C ASN A 232 1.25 -19.76 -9.32
N PRO A 233 1.48 -20.93 -9.95
CA PRO A 233 1.63 -21.05 -11.40
C PRO A 233 0.34 -20.77 -12.18
N ARG A 234 -0.83 -20.75 -11.52
CA ARG A 234 -2.10 -20.34 -12.14
C ARG A 234 -2.12 -18.85 -12.51
N PHE A 235 -1.39 -18.02 -11.77
CA PHE A 235 -1.41 -16.56 -11.90
C PHE A 235 -0.03 -15.99 -12.28
N PRO A 236 0.52 -16.35 -13.46
CA PRO A 236 1.85 -15.91 -13.86
C PRO A 236 1.98 -14.38 -13.96
N LEU A 237 0.95 -13.66 -14.43
CA LEU A 237 1.02 -12.20 -14.58
C LEU A 237 0.93 -11.50 -13.22
N ILE A 238 0.12 -11.98 -12.28
CA ILE A 238 0.13 -11.49 -10.90
C ILE A 238 1.53 -11.67 -10.27
N ASN A 239 2.21 -12.80 -10.53
CA ASN A 239 3.57 -13.01 -10.05
C ASN A 239 4.58 -12.01 -10.65
N VAL A 240 4.46 -11.74 -11.96
CA VAL A 240 5.27 -10.74 -12.66
C VAL A 240 5.00 -9.34 -12.11
N TRP A 241 3.74 -9.00 -11.86
CA TRP A 241 3.32 -7.73 -11.26
C TRP A 241 3.91 -7.53 -9.86
N PHE A 242 3.84 -8.54 -8.96
CA PHE A 242 4.50 -8.47 -7.65
C PHE A 242 6.02 -8.25 -7.77
N ALA A 243 6.67 -8.90 -8.73
CA ALA A 243 8.10 -8.72 -8.97
C ALA A 243 8.44 -7.31 -9.48
N ALA A 244 7.56 -6.69 -10.28
CA ALA A 244 7.71 -5.31 -10.73
C ALA A 244 7.53 -4.32 -9.58
N LEU A 245 6.48 -4.45 -8.77
CA LEU A 245 6.24 -3.59 -7.60
C LEU A 245 7.38 -3.64 -6.59
N LYS A 246 7.95 -4.83 -6.35
CA LYS A 246 9.10 -4.97 -5.45
C LYS A 246 10.30 -4.13 -5.91
N LYS A 247 10.52 -3.97 -7.21
CA LYS A 247 11.62 -3.16 -7.74
C LYS A 247 11.39 -1.66 -7.50
N LEU A 248 10.15 -1.19 -7.62
CA LEU A 248 9.78 0.20 -7.29
C LEU A 248 9.99 0.47 -5.80
N LEU A 249 9.46 -0.40 -4.92
CA LEU A 249 9.59 -0.25 -3.47
C LEU A 249 11.04 -0.28 -2.97
N ILE A 250 11.91 -1.11 -3.59
CA ILE A 250 13.34 -1.14 -3.27
C ILE A 250 14.00 0.21 -3.54
N ILE A 251 13.64 0.93 -4.61
CA ILE A 251 14.22 2.25 -4.91
C ILE A 251 13.94 3.23 -3.75
N TYR A 252 12.74 3.21 -3.16
CA TYR A 252 12.38 4.10 -2.04
C TYR A 252 13.11 3.79 -0.73
N PHE A 253 13.47 2.53 -0.48
CA PHE A 253 14.24 2.16 0.72
C PHE A 253 15.75 2.43 0.60
N TYR A 254 16.31 2.47 -0.62
CA TYR A 254 17.76 2.73 -0.84
C TYR A 254 18.08 4.18 -1.27
N ALA A 255 17.11 4.95 -1.78
CA ALA A 255 17.34 6.35 -2.17
C ALA A 255 17.68 7.29 -0.99
N VAL A 256 17.49 6.84 0.25
CA VAL A 256 17.84 7.58 1.48
C VAL A 256 19.31 7.35 1.90
N ASP A 257 20.04 6.42 1.26
CA ASP A 257 21.44 6.10 1.60
C ASP A 257 22.49 6.86 0.75
N LEU A 258 22.05 7.70 -0.20
CA LEU A 258 22.95 8.44 -1.11
C LEU A 258 22.89 9.97 -0.95
N ALA A 259 22.26 10.49 0.11
CA ALA A 259 22.20 11.91 0.43
C ALA A 259 22.79 12.21 1.82
#